data_AF-A0A516TJH9-F1
#
_entry.id   AF-A0A516TJH9-F1
#
_cell.length_a   1.000
_cell.length_b   1.000
_cell.length_c   1.000
_cell.angle_alpha   90.00
_cell.angle_beta   90.00
_cell.angle_gamma   90.00
#
_symmetry.space_group_name_H-M   'P 1'
#
loop_
_entity.id
_entity.type
_entity.pdbx_description
1 polymer ?
#
loop_
_entity_poly.entity_id
_entity_poly.type
_entity_poly.pdbx_seq_one_letter_code
_entity_poly.pdbx_strand_id
1 'polypeptide(L)'
;MAQNSSRLTYLDIVSKGKELSSFLLSFFPNSKKIYVQGENRGVNVPFREIKVAHNGSGEATDHSFFYAYDTSGPYTDLSAGVEIGSGLFPLRAEWIEQRGDCEPYEGRPIKPEDNGWVSVKDKAAILLKNGAQKLPLLKKRQPLRAKAGRRVTQLHYAKKGIITPEMEFVAIRENLGRKGCSLRQGKGPLYSQHSGLAWGASLPEEITPEFVRKEVASGRAIIPSNINHPELEPMIIGRNFRVKINANIGNSAISSSMDEEVAKLVWAILWGADTVMDLSTGKNIHEIRELIIRSSPVPIGTVPIYQALEKVGGFLRN
;
A
#
# COMPACT_ATOMS: atom_id res chain seq x y z
N MET A 1 5.08 39.73 -11.03
CA MET A 1 3.73 39.33 -10.58
C MET A 1 3.83 37.96 -9.95
N ALA A 2 3.90 37.89 -8.61
CA ALA A 2 3.86 36.62 -7.90
C ALA A 2 2.45 36.04 -8.11
N GLN A 3 2.33 35.03 -8.97
CA GLN A 3 1.10 34.26 -9.05
C GLN A 3 0.84 33.66 -7.67
N ASN A 4 -0.37 33.89 -7.14
CA ASN A 4 -0.91 33.15 -6.01
C ASN A 4 -0.79 31.66 -6.33
N SER A 5 0.29 31.01 -5.88
CA SER A 5 0.40 29.57 -5.91
C SER A 5 -0.57 29.07 -4.86
N SER A 6 -1.80 28.76 -5.29
CA SER A 6 -2.74 28.01 -4.46
C SER A 6 -2.01 26.75 -4.02
N ARG A 7 -1.71 26.66 -2.72
CA ARG A 7 -0.96 25.55 -2.15
C ARG A 7 -1.76 24.26 -2.39
N LEU A 8 -1.29 23.42 -3.32
CA LEU A 8 -1.95 22.16 -3.64
C LEU A 8 -2.05 21.29 -2.39
N THR A 9 -3.22 20.69 -2.16
CA THR A 9 -3.51 19.83 -1.01
C THR A 9 -4.14 18.52 -1.46
N TYR A 10 -4.31 17.57 -0.53
CA TYR A 10 -5.02 16.32 -0.81
C TYR A 10 -6.48 16.55 -1.27
N LEU A 11 -7.10 17.69 -0.97
CA LEU A 11 -8.45 18.01 -1.42
C LEU A 11 -8.54 18.13 -2.95
N ASP A 12 -7.44 18.51 -3.61
CA ASP A 12 -7.39 18.61 -5.06
C ASP A 12 -7.52 17.23 -5.74
N ILE A 13 -7.20 16.15 -5.02
CA ILE A 13 -7.27 14.77 -5.52
C ILE A 13 -8.73 14.34 -5.74
N VAL A 14 -9.63 14.74 -4.83
CA VAL A 14 -11.04 14.32 -4.82
C VAL A 14 -11.75 14.71 -6.13
N SER A 15 -11.36 15.84 -6.73
CA SER A 15 -12.01 16.39 -7.93
C SER A 15 -11.47 15.84 -9.26
N LYS A 16 -10.40 15.03 -9.27
CA LYS A 16 -9.69 14.69 -10.52
C LYS A 16 -10.34 13.60 -11.36
N GLY A 17 -11.17 12.73 -10.78
CA GLY A 17 -11.81 11.64 -11.51
C GLY A 17 -10.80 10.85 -12.37
N LYS A 18 -11.01 10.78 -13.69
CA LYS A 18 -10.15 10.08 -14.65
C LYS A 18 -8.76 10.69 -14.83
N GLU A 19 -8.58 11.96 -14.49
CA GLU A 19 -7.28 12.65 -14.57
C GLU A 19 -6.45 12.46 -13.30
N LEU A 20 -6.88 11.58 -12.39
CA LEU A 20 -6.18 11.34 -11.13
C LEU A 20 -4.73 10.92 -11.35
N SER A 21 -4.48 9.90 -12.16
CA SER A 21 -3.12 9.39 -12.35
C SER A 21 -2.20 10.40 -13.04
N SER A 22 -2.70 11.15 -14.02
CA SER A 22 -1.91 12.20 -14.70
C SER A 22 -1.61 13.36 -13.77
N PHE A 23 -2.58 13.77 -12.94
CA PHE A 23 -2.37 14.79 -11.91
C PHE A 23 -1.32 14.35 -10.89
N LEU A 24 -1.41 13.13 -10.37
CA LEU A 24 -0.45 12.62 -9.39
C LEU A 24 0.96 12.45 -9.98
N LEU A 25 1.06 12.00 -11.23
CA LEU A 25 2.34 11.87 -11.92
C LEU A 25 2.98 13.24 -12.21
N SER A 26 2.20 14.31 -12.33
CA SER A 26 2.74 15.67 -12.55
C SER A 26 3.66 16.17 -11.43
N PHE A 27 3.53 15.63 -10.20
CA PHE A 27 4.43 15.91 -9.08
C PHE A 27 5.82 15.25 -9.24
N PHE A 28 5.96 14.32 -10.18
CA PHE A 28 7.17 13.56 -10.43
C PHE A 28 7.65 13.78 -11.87
N PRO A 29 8.23 14.96 -12.18
CA PRO A 29 8.74 15.24 -13.52
C PRO A 29 9.77 14.18 -13.95
N ASN A 30 9.79 13.87 -15.24
CA ASN A 30 10.66 12.85 -15.84
C ASN A 30 10.52 11.45 -15.24
N SER A 31 9.43 11.18 -14.52
CA SER A 31 9.17 9.88 -13.93
C SER A 31 8.11 9.11 -14.70
N LYS A 32 8.22 7.79 -14.70
CA LYS A 32 7.13 6.88 -15.10
C LYS A 32 7.08 5.66 -14.18
N LYS A 33 5.89 5.09 -14.03
CA LYS A 33 5.74 3.78 -13.39
C LYS A 33 6.32 2.70 -14.30
N ILE A 34 7.09 1.79 -13.72
CA ILE A 34 7.56 0.58 -14.38
C ILE A 34 7.32 -0.63 -13.47
N TYR A 35 7.34 -1.83 -14.05
CA TYR A 35 7.20 -3.07 -13.31
C TYR A 35 8.33 -4.03 -13.67
N VAL A 36 8.92 -4.68 -12.67
CA VAL A 36 9.84 -5.80 -12.86
C VAL A 36 9.06 -7.09 -12.65
N GLN A 37 9.06 -7.95 -13.66
CA GLN A 37 8.39 -9.24 -13.61
C GLN A 37 9.18 -10.24 -12.76
N GLY A 38 8.48 -10.96 -11.88
CA GLY A 38 9.00 -12.11 -11.15
C GLY A 38 8.83 -13.42 -11.90
N GLU A 39 9.40 -14.49 -11.35
CA GLU A 39 9.25 -15.86 -11.80
C GLU A 39 7.84 -16.40 -11.55
N ASN A 40 7.20 -16.06 -10.42
CA ASN A 40 5.80 -16.47 -10.20
C ASN A 40 4.83 -15.63 -11.02
N ARG A 41 3.83 -16.32 -11.60
CA ARG A 41 2.78 -15.69 -12.40
C ARG A 41 2.08 -14.57 -11.61
N GLY A 42 1.96 -13.41 -12.25
CA GLY A 42 1.28 -12.24 -11.67
C GLY A 42 2.15 -11.41 -10.72
N VAL A 43 3.38 -11.83 -10.40
CA VAL A 43 4.33 -11.00 -9.65
C VAL A 43 4.91 -9.93 -10.58
N ASN A 44 4.34 -8.73 -10.52
CA ASN A 44 4.83 -7.54 -11.21
C ASN A 44 5.14 -6.47 -10.16
N VAL A 45 6.42 -6.21 -9.92
CA VAL A 45 6.89 -5.39 -8.80
C VAL A 45 7.09 -3.94 -9.24
N PRO A 46 6.39 -2.97 -8.64
CA PRO A 46 6.40 -1.60 -9.11
C PRO A 46 7.66 -0.83 -8.66
N PHE A 47 8.16 -0.01 -9.57
CA PHE A 47 9.16 1.01 -9.31
C PHE A 47 8.82 2.29 -10.07
N ARG A 48 9.50 3.37 -9.71
CA ARG A 48 9.48 4.62 -10.47
C ARG A 48 10.80 4.79 -11.20
N GLU A 49 10.75 4.78 -12.53
CA GLU A 49 11.90 5.12 -13.37
C GLU A 49 11.99 6.64 -13.48
N ILE A 50 13.16 7.21 -13.19
CA ILE A 50 13.43 8.64 -13.30
C ILE A 50 14.48 8.85 -14.38
N LYS A 51 14.10 9.51 -15.47
CA LYS A 51 15.01 9.86 -16.57
C LYS A 51 15.91 11.03 -16.17
N VAL A 52 17.20 10.89 -16.41
CA VAL A 52 18.23 11.87 -16.08
C VAL A 52 18.79 12.47 -17.37
N ALA A 53 19.05 13.78 -17.35
CA ALA A 53 19.69 14.47 -18.47
C ALA A 53 21.18 14.12 -18.56
N HIS A 54 21.70 14.01 -19.79
CA HIS A 54 23.12 13.82 -20.03
C HIS A 54 23.84 15.17 -20.04
N ASN A 55 24.78 15.40 -19.11
CA ASN A 55 25.53 16.66 -19.00
C ASN A 55 26.99 16.57 -19.49
N GLY A 56 27.35 15.54 -20.28
CA GLY A 56 28.71 15.34 -20.80
C GLY A 56 28.82 15.42 -22.33
N SER A 57 30.03 15.63 -22.84
CA SER A 57 30.40 15.64 -24.27
C SER A 57 30.58 14.24 -24.90
N GLY A 58 30.26 13.17 -24.16
CA GLY A 58 30.27 11.80 -24.66
C GLY A 58 28.94 11.40 -25.32
N GLU A 59 28.96 10.35 -26.14
CA GLU A 59 27.76 9.80 -26.78
C GLU A 59 26.69 9.45 -25.73
N ALA A 60 25.46 9.88 -26.00
CA ALA A 60 24.31 9.56 -25.17
C ALA A 60 24.11 8.04 -25.17
N THR A 61 24.44 7.38 -24.05
CA THR A 61 24.03 6.00 -23.85
C THR A 61 22.54 5.99 -23.47
N ASP A 62 21.77 5.06 -24.05
CA ASP A 62 20.32 4.86 -23.86
C ASP A 62 19.88 4.55 -22.41
N HIS A 63 20.78 4.66 -21.42
CA HIS A 63 20.63 4.15 -20.05
C HIS A 63 20.76 5.22 -18.96
N SER A 64 20.41 6.47 -19.25
CA SER A 64 20.42 7.56 -18.24
C SER A 64 19.12 7.60 -17.42
N PHE A 65 18.85 6.55 -16.64
CA PHE A 65 17.73 6.52 -15.70
C PHE A 65 18.12 5.85 -14.38
N PHE A 66 17.38 6.13 -13.31
CA PHE A 66 17.50 5.40 -12.05
C PHE A 66 16.13 4.99 -11.52
N TYR A 67 16.09 3.86 -10.81
CA TYR A 67 14.87 3.37 -10.17
C TYR A 67 14.76 3.85 -8.74
N ALA A 68 13.60 4.40 -8.39
CA ALA A 68 13.20 4.70 -7.03
C ALA A 68 12.20 3.65 -6.53
N TYR A 69 12.29 3.35 -5.23
CA TYR A 69 11.23 2.64 -4.53
C TYR A 69 9.93 3.44 -4.64
N ASP A 70 8.82 2.78 -4.95
CA ASP A 70 7.56 3.46 -5.21
C ASP A 70 6.41 2.77 -4.47
N THR A 71 5.79 3.53 -3.58
CA THR A 71 4.64 3.14 -2.73
C THR A 71 3.32 3.67 -3.27
N SER A 72 3.34 4.51 -4.31
CA SER A 72 2.13 5.17 -4.82
C SER A 72 1.13 4.21 -5.46
N GLY A 73 1.52 2.95 -5.68
CA GLY A 73 0.69 1.90 -6.26
C GLY A 73 0.13 2.26 -7.63
N PRO A 74 -1.05 1.73 -8.01
CA PRO A 74 -1.67 1.97 -9.31
C PRO A 74 -2.04 3.44 -9.59
N TYR A 75 -2.00 4.32 -8.59
CA TYR A 75 -2.39 5.72 -8.73
C TYR A 75 -1.44 6.58 -9.57
N THR A 76 -0.22 6.13 -9.83
CA THR A 76 0.71 6.81 -10.76
C THR A 76 0.96 5.99 -12.02
N ASP A 77 0.16 4.94 -12.24
CA ASP A 77 0.11 4.18 -13.48
C ASP A 77 -1.00 4.74 -14.38
N LEU A 78 -0.61 5.30 -15.52
CA LEU A 78 -1.54 5.88 -16.50
C LEU A 78 -2.41 4.80 -17.18
N SER A 79 -1.97 3.54 -17.18
CA SER A 79 -2.72 2.43 -17.79
C SER A 79 -3.75 1.81 -16.85
N ALA A 80 -3.66 2.06 -15.54
CA ALA A 80 -4.51 1.42 -14.54
C ALA A 80 -5.92 2.02 -14.45
N GLY A 81 -6.13 3.26 -14.92
CA GLY A 81 -7.47 3.89 -14.97
C GLY A 81 -8.16 4.02 -13.61
N VAL A 82 -7.41 4.32 -12.55
CA VAL A 82 -7.92 4.31 -11.17
C VAL A 82 -8.67 5.60 -10.85
N GLU A 83 -9.80 5.45 -10.15
CA GLU A 83 -10.58 6.57 -9.62
C GLU A 83 -10.79 6.40 -8.11
N ILE A 84 -10.92 7.51 -7.37
CA ILE A 84 -11.28 7.48 -5.94
C ILE A 84 -12.64 6.79 -5.76
N GLY A 85 -12.70 5.86 -4.81
CA GLY A 85 -13.92 5.16 -4.41
C GLY A 85 -14.27 3.92 -5.25
N SER A 86 -13.54 3.64 -6.34
CA SER A 86 -13.81 2.46 -7.19
C SER A 86 -13.16 1.17 -6.68
N GLY A 87 -12.24 1.28 -5.73
CA GLY A 87 -11.41 0.17 -5.25
C GLY A 87 -10.29 -0.18 -6.23
N LEU A 88 -9.24 -0.83 -5.73
CA LEU A 88 -8.10 -1.27 -6.53
C LEU A 88 -8.28 -2.71 -7.04
N PHE A 89 -7.52 -3.03 -8.09
CA PHE A 89 -7.43 -4.40 -8.59
C PHE A 89 -6.87 -5.33 -7.49
N PRO A 90 -7.49 -6.50 -7.24
CA PRO A 90 -7.06 -7.43 -6.22
C PRO A 90 -5.84 -8.25 -6.65
N LEU A 91 -4.69 -7.59 -6.74
CA LEU A 91 -3.42 -8.14 -7.21
C LEU A 91 -3.09 -9.52 -6.62
N ARG A 92 -3.33 -9.74 -5.32
CA ARG A 92 -2.99 -10.98 -4.60
C ARG A 92 -4.08 -12.05 -4.61
N ALA A 93 -5.27 -11.78 -5.15
CA ALA A 93 -6.40 -12.72 -5.03
C ALA A 93 -6.07 -14.10 -5.59
N GLU A 94 -5.47 -14.16 -6.78
CA GLU A 94 -5.07 -15.42 -7.43
C GLU A 94 -4.03 -16.17 -6.57
N TRP A 95 -3.06 -15.49 -5.97
CA TRP A 95 -2.05 -16.11 -5.11
C TRP A 95 -2.64 -16.69 -3.82
N ILE A 96 -3.66 -16.05 -3.27
CA ILE A 96 -4.35 -16.50 -2.07
C ILE A 96 -5.20 -17.74 -2.38
N GLU A 97 -5.90 -17.73 -3.52
CA GLU A 97 -6.71 -18.85 -3.99
C GLU A 97 -5.86 -20.08 -4.33
N GLN A 98 -4.80 -19.92 -5.12
CA GLN A 98 -3.93 -21.02 -5.58
C GLN A 98 -3.24 -21.76 -4.44
N ARG A 99 -2.98 -21.09 -3.30
CA ARG A 99 -2.42 -21.75 -2.11
C ARG A 99 -3.35 -22.80 -1.51
N GLY A 100 -4.66 -22.70 -1.75
CA GLY A 100 -5.64 -23.69 -1.30
C GLY A 100 -5.81 -23.81 0.22
N ASP A 101 -5.24 -22.90 1.01
CA ASP A 101 -5.31 -22.90 2.48
C ASP A 101 -6.45 -22.02 3.04
N CYS A 102 -7.15 -21.27 2.18
CA CYS A 102 -8.28 -20.40 2.56
C CYS A 102 -9.61 -20.94 2.04
N GLU A 103 -10.69 -20.58 2.71
CA GLU A 103 -12.08 -20.83 2.30
C GLU A 103 -12.94 -19.57 2.48
N PRO A 104 -13.94 -19.34 1.62
CA PRO A 104 -14.91 -18.28 1.82
C PRO A 104 -15.81 -18.56 3.04
N TYR A 105 -16.27 -17.50 3.69
CA TYR A 105 -17.30 -17.56 4.72
C TYR A 105 -18.24 -16.36 4.63
N GLU A 106 -19.36 -16.38 5.34
CA GLU A 106 -20.40 -15.34 5.27
C GLU A 106 -19.88 -13.95 5.69
N GLY A 107 -18.89 -13.89 6.59
CA GLY A 107 -18.47 -12.65 7.23
C GLY A 107 -19.33 -12.29 8.45
N ARG A 108 -18.85 -11.33 9.25
CA ARG A 108 -19.64 -10.76 10.34
C ARG A 108 -20.58 -9.67 9.77
N PRO A 109 -21.88 -9.68 10.06
CA PRO A 109 -22.77 -8.60 9.66
C PRO A 109 -22.35 -7.28 10.32
N ILE A 110 -22.46 -6.17 9.59
CA ILE A 110 -22.21 -4.83 10.11
C ILE A 110 -23.35 -4.46 11.04
N LYS A 111 -23.03 -4.05 12.26
CA LYS A 111 -23.99 -3.64 13.29
C LYS A 111 -23.95 -2.12 13.50
N PRO A 112 -25.02 -1.48 14.04
CA PRO A 112 -25.06 -0.04 14.26
C PRO A 112 -23.88 0.51 15.08
N GLU A 113 -23.42 -0.22 16.09
CA GLU A 113 -22.30 0.17 16.94
C GLU A 113 -20.96 0.24 16.19
N ASP A 114 -20.80 -0.48 15.07
CA ASP A 114 -19.57 -0.43 14.28
C ASP A 114 -19.31 0.95 13.65
N ASN A 115 -20.37 1.76 13.54
CA ASN A 115 -20.36 3.10 12.97
C ASN A 115 -20.81 4.17 13.98
N GLY A 116 -20.77 3.88 15.29
CA GLY A 116 -21.07 4.87 16.33
C GLY A 116 -22.55 5.24 16.45
N TRP A 117 -23.45 4.26 16.28
CA TRP A 117 -24.90 4.40 16.50
C TRP A 117 -25.57 5.51 15.64
N VAL A 118 -25.06 5.74 14.43
CA VAL A 118 -25.62 6.74 13.50
C VAL A 118 -27.04 6.31 13.09
N SER A 119 -28.02 7.20 13.27
CA SER A 119 -29.42 6.94 12.91
C SER A 119 -29.59 6.73 11.39
N VAL A 120 -30.64 6.04 10.97
CA VAL A 120 -30.92 5.80 9.53
C VAL A 120 -31.14 7.11 8.76
N LYS A 121 -31.74 8.12 9.39
CA LYS A 121 -31.94 9.46 8.79
C LYS A 121 -30.62 10.21 8.62
N ASP A 122 -29.73 10.13 9.62
CA ASP A 122 -28.40 10.72 9.54
C ASP A 122 -27.51 9.99 8.53
N LYS A 123 -27.64 8.65 8.44
CA LYS A 123 -26.99 7.86 7.38
C LYS A 123 -27.37 8.37 6.00
N ALA A 124 -28.65 8.58 5.70
CA ALA A 124 -29.07 9.07 4.39
C ALA A 124 -28.50 10.47 4.08
N ALA A 125 -28.51 11.39 5.05
CA ALA A 125 -27.95 12.73 4.89
C ALA A 125 -26.42 12.75 4.74
N ILE A 126 -25.71 11.87 5.45
CA ILE A 126 -24.26 11.68 5.37
C ILE A 126 -23.88 11.00 4.05
N LEU A 127 -24.62 9.97 3.62
CA LEU A 127 -24.42 9.27 2.35
C LEU A 127 -24.66 10.21 1.14
N LEU A 128 -25.63 11.11 1.22
CA LEU A 128 -25.90 12.14 0.20
C LEU A 128 -24.82 13.24 0.14
N LYS A 129 -24.19 13.60 1.27
CA LYS A 129 -23.08 14.57 1.31
C LYS A 129 -21.70 13.98 0.97
N ASN A 130 -21.49 12.67 1.14
CA ASN A 130 -20.17 12.03 1.09
C ASN A 130 -19.90 11.17 -0.16
N GLY A 131 -20.49 11.49 -1.32
CA GLY A 131 -20.17 10.77 -2.57
C GLY A 131 -20.58 9.28 -2.56
N ALA A 132 -21.45 8.87 -1.65
CA ALA A 132 -21.71 7.46 -1.35
C ALA A 132 -22.53 6.68 -2.39
N GLN A 133 -22.74 7.24 -3.59
CA GLN A 133 -23.12 6.42 -4.74
C GLN A 133 -22.06 5.34 -5.05
N LYS A 134 -20.83 5.48 -4.55
CA LYS A 134 -19.72 4.55 -4.78
C LYS A 134 -19.59 3.38 -3.80
N LEU A 135 -20.15 3.47 -2.59
CA LEU A 135 -20.08 2.36 -1.61
C LEU A 135 -20.88 1.11 -2.05
N PRO A 136 -22.05 1.24 -2.71
CA PRO A 136 -22.73 0.10 -3.35
C PRO A 136 -21.97 -0.49 -4.55
N LEU A 137 -21.03 0.26 -5.15
CA LEU A 137 -20.26 -0.14 -6.34
C LEU A 137 -19.02 -0.98 -5.99
N LEU A 138 -18.54 -0.93 -4.74
CA LEU A 138 -17.58 -1.90 -4.25
C LEU A 138 -18.30 -3.25 -4.14
N LYS A 139 -18.09 -4.12 -5.14
CA LYS A 139 -18.54 -5.52 -5.08
C LYS A 139 -18.18 -6.07 -3.70
N LYS A 140 -19.18 -6.38 -2.86
CA LYS A 140 -18.95 -7.02 -1.56
C LYS A 140 -18.12 -8.27 -1.82
N ARG A 141 -16.83 -8.21 -1.48
CA ARG A 141 -15.94 -9.35 -1.59
C ARG A 141 -16.34 -10.35 -0.53
N GLN A 142 -16.48 -11.61 -0.93
CA GLN A 142 -16.70 -12.68 0.03
C GLN A 142 -15.44 -12.80 0.89
N PRO A 143 -15.55 -12.63 2.22
CA PRO A 143 -14.38 -12.68 3.07
C PRO A 143 -13.86 -14.11 3.17
N LEU A 144 -12.55 -14.23 3.31
CA LEU A 144 -11.82 -15.48 3.44
C LEU A 144 -11.40 -15.72 4.89
N ARG A 145 -11.32 -17.00 5.26
CA ARG A 145 -10.68 -17.48 6.49
C ARG A 145 -9.77 -18.66 6.17
N ALA A 146 -8.87 -18.99 7.08
CA ALA A 146 -8.08 -20.23 6.96
C ALA A 146 -9.01 -21.45 7.06
N LYS A 147 -8.78 -22.47 6.22
CA LYS A 147 -9.43 -23.77 6.36
C LYS A 147 -9.12 -24.39 7.73
N ALA A 148 -10.01 -25.24 8.23
CA ALA A 148 -9.80 -25.96 9.48
C ALA A 148 -8.43 -26.67 9.49
N GLY A 149 -7.65 -26.46 10.56
CA GLY A 149 -6.30 -27.05 10.70
C GLY A 149 -5.20 -26.39 9.85
N ARG A 150 -5.51 -25.40 9.00
CA ARG A 150 -4.52 -24.66 8.21
C ARG A 150 -4.11 -23.35 8.87
N ARG A 151 -2.92 -22.87 8.52
CA ARG A 151 -2.39 -21.57 8.94
C ARG A 151 -1.92 -20.82 7.70
N VAL A 152 -2.30 -19.55 7.61
CA VAL A 152 -2.14 -18.75 6.38
C VAL A 152 -1.10 -17.63 6.52
N THR A 153 -0.36 -17.61 7.63
CA THR A 153 0.59 -16.53 7.91
C THR A 153 1.90 -16.73 7.16
N GLN A 154 2.55 -15.63 6.77
CA GLN A 154 3.88 -15.68 6.13
C GLN A 154 4.92 -16.36 7.03
N LEU A 155 4.82 -16.19 8.36
CA LEU A 155 5.65 -16.90 9.34
C LEU A 155 5.46 -18.43 9.26
N HIS A 156 4.22 -18.91 9.08
CA HIS A 156 3.94 -20.33 8.94
C HIS A 156 4.59 -20.91 7.68
N TYR A 157 4.40 -20.27 6.53
CA TYR A 157 4.99 -20.70 5.27
C TYR A 157 6.52 -20.65 5.34
N ALA A 158 7.09 -19.58 5.90
CA ALA A 158 8.52 -19.43 6.05
C ALA A 158 9.14 -20.57 6.87
N LYS A 159 8.53 -20.92 8.02
CA LYS A 159 9.00 -22.02 8.88
C LYS A 159 8.87 -23.40 8.23
N LYS A 160 7.97 -23.56 7.26
CA LYS A 160 7.85 -24.78 6.43
C LYS A 160 8.84 -24.85 5.27
N GLY A 161 9.70 -23.84 5.10
CA GLY A 161 10.59 -23.77 3.93
C GLY A 161 9.90 -23.33 2.64
N ILE A 162 8.68 -22.81 2.72
CA ILE A 162 7.89 -22.38 1.56
C ILE A 162 8.19 -20.91 1.27
N ILE A 163 8.57 -20.62 0.02
CA ILE A 163 8.68 -19.26 -0.52
C ILE A 163 7.33 -18.92 -1.18
N THR A 164 6.67 -17.88 -0.68
CA THR A 164 5.38 -17.42 -1.24
C THR A 164 5.60 -16.35 -2.33
N PRO A 165 4.60 -16.08 -3.19
CA PRO A 165 4.66 -14.95 -4.11
C PRO A 165 4.91 -13.62 -3.41
N GLU A 166 4.42 -13.44 -2.16
CA GLU A 166 4.75 -12.24 -1.40
C GLU A 166 6.23 -12.15 -1.00
N MET A 167 6.88 -13.28 -0.68
CA MET A 167 8.31 -13.30 -0.35
C MET A 167 9.18 -12.99 -1.58
N GLU A 168 8.79 -13.48 -2.76
CA GLU A 168 9.42 -13.12 -4.01
C GLU A 168 9.22 -11.63 -4.34
N PHE A 169 7.98 -11.15 -4.26
CA PHE A 169 7.63 -9.76 -4.56
C PHE A 169 8.50 -8.80 -3.75
N VAL A 170 8.61 -9.01 -2.43
CA VAL A 170 9.44 -8.14 -1.58
C VAL A 170 10.93 -8.32 -1.82
N ALA A 171 11.40 -9.50 -2.24
CA ALA A 171 12.80 -9.69 -2.59
C ALA A 171 13.19 -8.84 -3.81
N ILE A 172 12.38 -8.88 -4.87
CA ILE A 172 12.56 -8.04 -6.06
C ILE A 172 12.45 -6.55 -5.66
N ARG A 173 11.44 -6.18 -4.86
CA ARG A 173 11.19 -4.79 -4.46
C ARG A 173 12.35 -4.19 -3.65
N GLU A 174 12.94 -4.98 -2.77
CA GLU A 174 14.07 -4.55 -1.94
C GLU A 174 15.37 -4.42 -2.71
N ASN A 175 15.52 -5.15 -3.83
CA ASN A 175 16.69 -5.04 -4.67
C ASN A 175 16.78 -3.70 -5.40
N LEU A 176 15.69 -2.98 -5.69
CA LEU A 176 15.72 -1.77 -6.53
C LEU A 176 16.62 -1.94 -7.79
N GLY A 177 16.65 -3.14 -8.37
CA GLY A 177 17.52 -3.44 -9.51
C GLY A 177 19.03 -3.60 -9.22
N ARG A 178 19.40 -3.97 -7.98
CA ARG A 178 20.78 -4.29 -7.55
C ARG A 178 21.53 -5.30 -8.44
N LYS A 179 20.84 -6.23 -9.11
CA LYS A 179 21.37 -7.04 -10.22
C LYS A 179 20.53 -6.85 -11.48
N GLY A 180 21.18 -6.69 -12.62
CA GLY A 180 20.56 -6.65 -13.95
C GLY A 180 19.85 -5.35 -14.35
N CYS A 181 19.36 -4.55 -13.39
CA CYS A 181 18.49 -3.40 -13.66
C CYS A 181 18.97 -2.12 -12.94
N SER A 182 20.08 -1.52 -13.38
CA SER A 182 20.38 -0.09 -13.21
C SER A 182 20.14 0.58 -11.83
N LEU A 183 21.12 0.44 -10.93
CA LEU A 183 21.62 1.52 -10.06
C LEU A 183 23.17 1.56 -9.97
N ARG A 184 23.86 0.55 -10.52
CA ARG A 184 25.33 0.43 -10.52
C ARG A 184 25.94 0.22 -11.91
N GLN A 185 25.14 0.35 -12.97
CA GLN A 185 25.60 0.12 -14.34
C GLN A 185 26.35 1.31 -14.94
N GLY A 186 26.37 2.46 -14.24
CA GLY A 186 27.23 3.59 -14.59
C GLY A 186 28.57 3.59 -13.84
N LYS A 187 29.53 4.37 -14.33
CA LYS A 187 30.81 4.63 -13.64
C LYS A 187 30.73 5.97 -12.89
N GLY A 188 31.21 6.03 -11.66
CA GLY A 188 31.32 7.27 -10.87
C GLY A 188 30.59 7.24 -9.52
N PRO A 189 30.74 8.31 -8.72
CA PRO A 189 30.29 8.37 -7.32
C PRO A 189 28.77 8.29 -7.12
N LEU A 190 27.97 8.57 -8.15
CA LEU A 190 26.51 8.43 -8.10
C LEU A 190 26.05 6.96 -8.10
N TYR A 191 26.92 6.05 -8.56
CA TYR A 191 26.65 4.62 -8.70
C TYR A 191 27.35 3.79 -7.60
N SER A 192 28.08 4.45 -6.69
CA SER A 192 28.70 3.82 -5.53
C SER A 192 27.90 4.14 -4.27
N GLN A 193 27.61 3.12 -3.48
CA GLN A 193 27.01 3.28 -2.16
C GLN A 193 28.12 3.23 -1.12
N HIS A 194 28.14 4.22 -0.21
CA HIS A 194 29.05 4.19 0.94
C HIS A 194 28.80 2.91 1.75
N SER A 195 29.86 2.23 2.19
CA SER A 195 29.77 0.97 2.95
C SER A 195 28.96 1.12 4.23
N GLY A 196 29.07 2.30 4.85
CA GLY A 196 28.35 2.65 6.08
C GLY A 196 28.79 1.77 7.25
N LEU A 197 28.04 1.84 8.35
CA LEU A 197 28.25 0.98 9.51
C LEU A 197 26.93 0.30 9.89
N ALA A 198 26.87 -1.01 9.66
CA ALA A 198 25.65 -1.80 9.83
C ALA A 198 25.35 -2.22 11.28
N TRP A 199 26.29 -1.98 12.22
CA TRP A 199 26.17 -2.35 13.64
C TRP A 199 25.76 -3.82 13.86
N GLY A 200 26.32 -4.73 13.06
CA GLY A 200 26.02 -6.17 13.11
C GLY A 200 24.76 -6.61 12.36
N ALA A 201 24.12 -5.73 11.58
CA ALA A 201 23.07 -6.14 10.63
C ALA A 201 23.68 -6.90 9.44
N SER A 202 22.93 -7.85 8.90
CA SER A 202 23.30 -8.66 7.74
C SER A 202 22.62 -8.10 6.50
N LEU A 203 23.30 -7.19 5.81
CA LEU A 203 22.81 -6.56 4.57
C LEU A 203 23.47 -7.24 3.37
N PRO A 204 22.85 -8.26 2.75
CA PRO A 204 23.44 -8.91 1.60
C PRO A 204 23.46 -7.96 0.39
N GLU A 205 24.37 -8.21 -0.55
CA GLU A 205 24.42 -7.46 -1.82
C GLU A 205 23.15 -7.66 -2.64
N GLU A 206 22.54 -8.84 -2.52
CA GLU A 206 21.31 -9.23 -3.19
C GLU A 206 20.32 -9.82 -2.19
N ILE A 207 19.09 -9.34 -2.25
CA ILE A 207 17.97 -9.86 -1.47
C ILE A 207 17.30 -10.94 -2.29
N THR A 208 17.49 -12.21 -1.91
CA THR A 208 16.82 -13.34 -2.56
C THR A 208 15.52 -13.70 -1.85
N PRO A 209 14.56 -14.36 -2.54
CA PRO A 209 13.35 -14.87 -1.89
C PRO A 209 13.66 -15.82 -0.72
N GLU A 210 14.75 -16.59 -0.81
CA GLU A 210 15.21 -17.46 0.28
C GLU A 210 15.77 -16.68 1.48
N PHE A 211 16.48 -15.56 1.23
CA PHE A 211 16.90 -14.66 2.32
C PHE A 211 15.69 -14.07 3.05
N VAL A 212 14.70 -13.57 2.30
CA VAL A 212 13.43 -13.09 2.84
C VAL A 212 12.75 -14.16 3.70
N ARG A 213 12.64 -15.39 3.17
CA ARG A 213 12.05 -16.52 3.90
C ARG A 213 12.78 -16.79 5.22
N LYS A 214 14.12 -16.79 5.24
CA LYS A 214 14.92 -16.99 6.47
C LYS A 214 14.70 -15.88 7.50
N GLU A 215 14.66 -14.62 7.07
CA GLU A 215 14.40 -13.48 7.96
C GLU A 215 12.99 -13.55 8.56
N VAL A 216 11.99 -13.94 7.76
CA VAL A 216 10.62 -14.15 8.24
C VAL A 216 10.53 -15.36 9.17
N ALA A 217 11.15 -16.49 8.83
CA ALA A 217 11.13 -17.72 9.63
C ALA A 217 11.75 -17.53 11.02
N SER A 218 12.81 -16.72 11.10
CA SER A 218 13.52 -16.36 12.33
C SER A 218 12.85 -15.24 13.13
N GLY A 219 11.77 -14.63 12.61
CA GLY A 219 11.04 -13.55 13.28
C GLY A 219 11.77 -12.20 13.28
N ARG A 220 12.81 -12.03 12.47
CA ARG A 220 13.52 -10.75 12.31
C ARG A 220 12.89 -9.81 11.29
N ALA A 221 11.97 -10.34 10.48
CA ALA A 221 11.20 -9.57 9.53
C ALA A 221 9.75 -10.06 9.40
N ILE A 222 8.87 -9.18 8.95
CA ILE A 222 7.44 -9.47 8.73
C ILE A 222 6.97 -8.94 7.38
N ILE A 223 5.97 -9.61 6.81
CA ILE A 223 5.25 -9.17 5.60
C ILE A 223 3.76 -9.02 5.98
N PRO A 224 3.29 -7.82 6.35
CA PRO A 224 1.92 -7.58 6.81
C PRO A 224 0.94 -7.70 5.64
N SER A 225 0.32 -8.87 5.49
CA SER A 225 -0.34 -9.28 4.23
C SER A 225 -1.62 -10.08 4.48
N ASN A 226 -2.60 -9.46 5.16
CA ASN A 226 -3.89 -10.08 5.44
C ASN A 226 -4.53 -10.68 4.17
N ILE A 227 -5.09 -11.89 4.27
CA ILE A 227 -5.75 -12.60 3.15
C ILE A 227 -6.99 -11.85 2.64
N ASN A 228 -7.58 -10.96 3.45
CA ASN A 228 -8.71 -10.12 3.06
C ASN A 228 -8.29 -8.73 2.55
N HIS A 229 -7.00 -8.51 2.29
CA HIS A 229 -6.48 -7.32 1.62
C HIS A 229 -5.75 -7.72 0.34
N PRO A 230 -6.49 -8.17 -0.69
CA PRO A 230 -5.89 -8.65 -1.94
C PRO A 230 -5.35 -7.51 -2.82
N GLU A 231 -5.77 -6.26 -2.59
CA GLU A 231 -5.28 -5.08 -3.31
C GLU A 231 -3.83 -4.69 -2.98
N LEU A 232 -3.28 -5.25 -1.90
CA LEU A 232 -1.96 -4.96 -1.37
C LEU A 232 -0.83 -5.33 -2.35
N GLU A 233 0.09 -4.39 -2.57
CA GLU A 233 1.44 -4.64 -3.09
C GLU A 233 2.37 -5.00 -1.91
N PRO A 234 2.86 -6.24 -1.80
CA PRO A 234 3.64 -6.66 -0.64
C PRO A 234 4.87 -5.79 -0.35
N MET A 235 5.16 -5.60 0.93
CA MET A 235 6.37 -4.96 1.44
C MET A 235 6.86 -5.71 2.69
N ILE A 236 8.14 -5.54 3.02
CA ILE A 236 8.78 -6.19 4.17
C ILE A 236 9.33 -5.18 5.18
N ILE A 237 9.12 -5.49 6.45
CA ILE A 237 9.63 -4.72 7.59
C ILE A 237 10.61 -5.61 8.33
N GLY A 238 11.87 -5.16 8.44
CA GLY A 238 12.92 -5.84 9.19
C GLY A 238 14.24 -5.08 9.12
N ARG A 239 15.13 -5.35 10.08
CA ARG A 239 16.40 -4.60 10.22
C ARG A 239 17.33 -4.72 9.00
N ASN A 240 17.26 -5.84 8.29
CA ASN A 240 18.13 -6.15 7.16
C ASN A 240 17.56 -5.70 5.81
N PHE A 241 16.54 -4.84 5.82
CA PHE A 241 15.85 -4.31 4.65
C PHE A 241 15.88 -2.78 4.69
N ARG A 242 15.35 -2.11 3.65
CA ARG A 242 15.18 -0.65 3.67
C ARG A 242 14.34 -0.23 4.87
N VAL A 243 14.72 0.87 5.52
CA VAL A 243 13.89 1.49 6.55
C VAL A 243 12.54 1.86 5.93
N LYS A 244 11.46 1.52 6.62
CA LYS A 244 10.08 1.78 6.17
C LYS A 244 9.45 2.85 7.04
N ILE A 245 8.59 3.66 6.46
CA ILE A 245 7.88 4.74 7.15
C ILE A 245 6.37 4.50 7.15
N ASN A 246 5.70 5.01 8.18
CA ASN A 246 4.26 4.93 8.35
C ASN A 246 3.65 6.33 8.36
N ALA A 247 2.51 6.51 7.71
CA ALA A 247 1.69 7.72 7.84
C ALA A 247 0.40 7.41 8.61
N ASN A 248 0.02 8.29 9.53
CA ASN A 248 -1.26 8.18 10.23
C ASN A 248 -2.29 9.05 9.54
N ILE A 249 -3.44 8.45 9.22
CA ILE A 249 -4.65 9.13 8.75
C ILE A 249 -5.79 8.83 9.72
N GLY A 250 -6.96 9.39 9.46
CA GLY A 250 -8.15 9.09 10.24
C GLY A 250 -9.07 10.30 10.34
N ASN A 251 -10.35 9.98 10.43
CA ASN A 251 -11.37 10.98 10.65
C ASN A 251 -11.34 11.47 12.11
N SER A 252 -11.60 12.76 12.29
CA SER A 252 -11.87 13.34 13.60
C SER A 252 -13.38 13.56 13.77
N ALA A 253 -13.86 13.63 15.01
CA ALA A 253 -15.27 13.87 15.30
C ALA A 253 -15.87 15.16 14.69
N ILE A 254 -15.03 16.04 14.12
CA ILE A 254 -15.39 17.42 13.78
C ILE A 254 -15.49 17.66 12.26
N SER A 255 -14.72 16.94 11.40
CA SER A 255 -14.90 17.03 9.94
C SER A 255 -13.96 16.07 9.17
N SER A 256 -14.52 15.10 8.44
CA SER A 256 -13.95 14.62 7.18
C SER A 256 -14.98 13.78 6.41
N SER A 257 -14.99 13.90 5.08
CA SER A 257 -15.78 13.05 4.19
C SER A 257 -15.04 11.74 3.86
N MET A 258 -15.76 10.74 3.35
CA MET A 258 -15.17 9.46 2.94
C MET A 258 -14.09 9.64 1.86
N ASP A 259 -14.37 10.49 0.86
CA ASP A 259 -13.43 10.77 -0.24
C ASP A 259 -12.18 11.50 0.24
N GLU A 260 -12.28 12.35 1.27
CA GLU A 260 -11.12 13.01 1.88
C GLU A 260 -10.19 12.01 2.59
N GLU A 261 -10.73 11.01 3.30
CA GLU A 261 -9.89 10.00 3.95
C GLU A 261 -9.14 9.14 2.93
N VAL A 262 -9.79 8.78 1.82
CA VAL A 262 -9.12 8.11 0.70
C VAL A 262 -8.09 9.04 0.05
N ALA A 263 -8.37 10.33 -0.09
CA ALA A 263 -7.41 11.29 -0.61
C ALA A 263 -6.19 11.46 0.30
N LYS A 264 -6.36 11.46 1.64
CA LYS A 264 -5.24 11.45 2.60
C LYS A 264 -4.36 10.21 2.44
N LEU A 265 -4.99 9.02 2.28
CA LEU A 265 -4.28 7.78 1.97
C LEU A 265 -3.45 7.93 0.68
N VAL A 266 -4.08 8.32 -0.43
CA VAL A 266 -3.43 8.47 -1.73
C VAL A 266 -2.28 9.47 -1.66
N TRP A 267 -2.47 10.59 -0.98
CA TRP A 267 -1.43 11.60 -0.77
C TRP A 267 -0.26 11.06 0.04
N ALA A 268 -0.52 10.32 1.12
CA ALA A 268 0.53 9.76 1.96
C ALA A 268 1.41 8.76 1.18
N ILE A 269 0.79 7.84 0.44
CA ILE A 269 1.52 6.82 -0.33
C ILE A 269 2.22 7.41 -1.56
N LEU A 270 1.71 8.51 -2.12
CA LEU A 270 2.38 9.25 -3.19
C LEU A 270 3.77 9.69 -2.73
N TRP A 271 3.86 10.24 -1.52
CA TRP A 271 5.10 10.81 -0.96
C TRP A 271 6.00 9.81 -0.24
N GLY A 272 5.71 8.51 -0.32
CA GLY A 272 6.61 7.46 0.18
C GLY A 272 6.15 6.74 1.45
N ALA A 273 4.92 6.92 1.92
CA ALA A 273 4.42 6.12 3.05
C ALA A 273 4.35 4.63 2.67
N ASP A 274 5.18 3.79 3.30
CA ASP A 274 5.21 2.35 3.05
C ASP A 274 4.05 1.60 3.70
N THR A 275 3.49 2.19 4.76
CA THR A 275 2.32 1.69 5.49
C THR A 275 1.47 2.89 5.92
N VAL A 276 0.17 2.66 6.12
CA VAL A 276 -0.75 3.68 6.62
C VAL A 276 -1.56 3.13 7.77
N MET A 277 -1.71 3.89 8.85
CA MET A 277 -2.63 3.54 9.93
C MET A 277 -3.88 4.39 9.87
N ASP A 278 -5.04 3.74 9.88
CA ASP A 278 -6.32 4.38 10.13
C ASP A 278 -6.54 4.49 11.65
N LEU A 279 -6.39 5.72 12.16
CA LEU A 279 -6.60 6.09 13.55
C LEU A 279 -7.94 6.83 13.74
N SER A 280 -8.91 6.61 12.85
CA SER A 280 -10.23 7.23 12.93
C SER A 280 -10.89 7.02 14.29
N THR A 281 -11.50 8.09 14.78
CA THR A 281 -12.31 8.12 16.01
C THR A 281 -13.72 8.64 15.68
N GLY A 282 -14.71 8.38 16.54
CA GLY A 282 -16.09 8.79 16.33
C GLY A 282 -16.90 7.90 15.38
N LYS A 283 -17.71 8.53 14.52
CA LYS A 283 -18.76 7.87 13.73
C LYS A 283 -18.23 7.32 12.39
N ASN A 284 -18.92 6.32 11.84
CA ASN A 284 -18.66 5.71 10.52
C ASN A 284 -17.28 5.05 10.32
N ILE A 285 -16.57 4.69 11.41
CA ILE A 285 -15.23 4.07 11.36
C ILE A 285 -15.21 2.85 10.44
N HIS A 286 -16.22 1.96 10.53
CA HIS A 286 -16.22 0.74 9.74
C HIS A 286 -16.35 1.00 8.23
N GLU A 287 -17.29 1.87 7.83
CA GLU A 287 -17.54 2.20 6.43
C GLU A 287 -16.36 2.95 5.78
N ILE A 288 -15.80 3.93 6.50
CA ILE A 288 -14.61 4.68 6.05
C ILE A 288 -13.42 3.73 5.86
N ARG A 289 -13.18 2.84 6.84
CA ARG A 289 -12.06 1.93 6.78
C ARG A 289 -12.18 0.90 5.65
N GLU A 290 -13.39 0.44 5.35
CA GLU A 290 -13.60 -0.45 4.20
C GLU A 290 -13.17 0.24 2.90
N LEU A 291 -13.53 1.52 2.72
CA LEU A 291 -13.06 2.31 1.57
C LEU A 291 -11.54 2.45 1.55
N ILE A 292 -10.92 2.80 2.68
CA ILE A 292 -9.46 2.93 2.81
C ILE A 292 -8.78 1.61 2.42
N ILE A 293 -9.22 0.47 2.95
CA ILE A 293 -8.60 -0.84 2.66
C ILE A 293 -8.75 -1.19 1.17
N ARG A 294 -9.95 -1.01 0.59
CA ARG A 294 -10.20 -1.30 -0.82
C ARG A 294 -9.44 -0.37 -1.77
N SER A 295 -9.07 0.83 -1.30
CA SER A 295 -8.27 1.81 -2.03
C SER A 295 -6.77 1.75 -1.70
N SER A 296 -6.31 0.89 -0.79
CA SER A 296 -4.92 0.90 -0.37
C SER A 296 -4.08 -0.18 -1.07
N PRO A 297 -3.00 0.21 -1.77
CA PRO A 297 -1.99 -0.73 -2.24
C PRO A 297 -0.94 -1.02 -1.16
N VAL A 298 -0.95 -0.31 -0.03
CA VAL A 298 -0.01 -0.49 1.09
C VAL A 298 -0.69 -1.14 2.30
N PRO A 299 0.05 -1.77 3.23
CA PRO A 299 -0.54 -2.34 4.44
C PRO A 299 -1.29 -1.29 5.27
N ILE A 300 -2.50 -1.62 5.71
CA ILE A 300 -3.31 -0.79 6.60
C ILE A 300 -3.24 -1.31 8.04
N GLY A 301 -2.77 -0.47 8.95
CA GLY A 301 -2.81 -0.70 10.38
C GLY A 301 -4.02 -0.03 11.04
N THR A 302 -4.40 -0.52 12.22
CA THR A 302 -5.45 0.07 13.06
C THR A 302 -5.08 -0.10 14.53
N VAL A 303 -5.76 0.64 15.41
CA VAL A 303 -5.74 0.39 16.86
C VAL A 303 -7.13 -0.12 17.27
N PRO A 304 -7.35 -1.45 17.39
CA PRO A 304 -8.70 -2.01 17.57
C PRO A 304 -9.47 -1.46 18.78
N ILE A 305 -8.76 -1.05 19.83
CA ILE A 305 -9.38 -0.49 21.03
C ILE A 305 -10.15 0.81 20.76
N TYR A 306 -9.78 1.59 19.74
CA TYR A 306 -10.48 2.85 19.42
C TYR A 306 -11.91 2.58 18.99
N GLN A 307 -12.10 1.64 18.05
CA GLN A 307 -13.46 1.26 17.65
C GLN A 307 -14.19 0.52 18.78
N ALA A 308 -13.50 -0.30 19.58
CA ALA A 308 -14.13 -0.98 20.71
C ALA A 308 -14.68 0.03 21.74
N LEU A 309 -13.94 1.09 22.04
CA LEU A 309 -14.34 2.16 22.95
C LEU A 309 -15.53 2.96 22.41
N GLU A 310 -15.58 3.24 21.11
CA GLU A 310 -16.71 3.90 20.46
C GLU A 310 -18.00 3.08 20.55
N LYS A 311 -17.91 1.74 20.42
CA LYS A 311 -19.08 0.85 20.55
C LYS A 311 -19.75 0.94 21.91
N VAL A 312 -18.96 1.22 22.96
CA VAL A 312 -19.42 1.36 24.34
C VAL A 312 -19.66 2.81 24.75
N GLY A 313 -19.73 3.74 23.79
CA GLY A 313 -20.08 5.14 24.05
C GLY A 313 -18.95 5.96 24.69
N GLY A 314 -17.69 5.55 24.54
CA GLY A 314 -16.54 6.29 25.07
C GLY A 314 -16.18 5.98 26.52
N PHE A 315 -16.89 5.06 27.19
CA PHE A 315 -16.66 4.73 28.59
C PHE A 315 -15.70 3.54 28.75
N LEU A 316 -14.60 3.74 29.47
CA LEU A 316 -13.58 2.70 29.74
C LEU A 316 -13.98 1.68 30.82
N ARG A 317 -15.03 1.97 31.61
CA ARG A 317 -15.54 1.09 32.67
C ARG A 317 -16.92 0.59 32.25
N ASN A 318 -16.97 -0.54 31.57
CA ASN A 318 -18.17 -1.35 31.37
C ASN A 318 -17.89 -2.78 31.83
#